data_AF-A0A2N2XFX1-F1
#
_entry.id   AF-A0A2N2XFX1-F1
#
_cell.length_a   1.000
_cell.length_b   1.000
_cell.length_c   1.000
_cell.angle_alpha   90.00
_cell.angle_beta   90.00
_cell.angle_gamma   90.00
#
_symmetry.space_group_name_H-M   'P 1'
#
loop_
_entity.id
_entity.type
_entity.pdbx_description
1 polymer ?
#
loop_
_entity_poly.entity_id
_entity_poly.type
_entity_poly.pdbx_seq_one_letter_code
_entity_poly.pdbx_strand_id
1 'polypeptide(L)'
;MEKEGKYIYCIIGTKQERNFGPIGIGGRGDEVLTIGYDDLSMVVSSYPMTKFIVSRENMLTHMRVIEKVMNEFDSVLPVRFGTVASNADEIRNLLDRRLREFRSLLRNMDHKVELGVKGSWKNMNVIFEEIVEENREIKKAKEKIQN
;
A
#
# COMPACT_ATOMS: atom_id res chain seq x y z
N MET A 1 25.75 -16.89 -8.10
CA MET A 1 24.36 -16.85 -7.62
C MET A 1 23.97 -15.39 -7.52
N GLU A 2 22.86 -14.98 -8.13
CA GLU A 2 22.33 -13.63 -7.93
C GLU A 2 21.98 -13.44 -6.45
N LYS A 3 22.26 -12.26 -5.90
CA LYS A 3 21.96 -11.96 -4.50
C LYS A 3 20.44 -11.86 -4.36
N GLU A 4 19.83 -12.67 -3.49
CA GLU A 4 18.40 -12.54 -3.19
C GLU A 4 18.17 -11.56 -2.04
N GLY A 5 17.22 -10.66 -2.22
CA GLY A 5 16.68 -9.80 -1.19
C GLY A 5 15.36 -10.36 -0.63
N LYS A 6 14.78 -9.60 0.28
CA LYS A 6 13.46 -9.86 0.87
C LYS A 6 12.51 -8.74 0.47
N TYR A 7 11.57 -9.06 -0.40
CA TYR A 7 10.52 -8.12 -0.79
C TYR A 7 9.51 -8.01 0.33
N ILE A 8 9.18 -6.79 0.76
CA ILE A 8 8.33 -6.54 1.93
C ILE A 8 6.94 -6.10 1.45
N TYR A 9 5.91 -6.79 1.95
CA TYR A 9 4.51 -6.50 1.63
C TYR A 9 3.83 -5.63 2.67
N CYS A 10 3.92 -6.04 3.94
CA CYS A 10 3.27 -5.36 5.05
C CYS A 10 3.89 -5.76 6.40
N ILE A 11 3.48 -5.05 7.45
CA ILE A 11 3.82 -5.33 8.84
C ILE A 11 2.53 -5.75 9.56
N ILE A 12 2.63 -6.79 10.38
CA ILE A 12 1.53 -7.35 11.19
C ILE A 12 1.99 -7.60 12.63
N GLY A 13 1.04 -7.60 13.56
CA GLY A 13 1.28 -7.95 14.96
C GLY A 13 1.16 -9.46 15.18
N THR A 14 2.28 -10.18 15.19
CA THR A 14 2.32 -11.61 15.52
C THR A 14 3.72 -12.05 15.96
N LYS A 15 3.74 -12.99 16.92
CA LYS A 15 4.94 -13.75 17.32
C LYS A 15 5.11 -15.06 16.56
N GLN A 16 4.04 -15.52 15.92
CA GLN A 16 4.00 -16.81 15.24
C GLN A 16 4.50 -16.67 13.82
N GLU A 17 5.33 -17.61 13.39
CA GLU A 17 5.67 -17.75 11.98
C GLU A 17 4.42 -18.12 11.17
N ARG A 18 4.23 -17.47 10.03
CA ARG A 18 3.14 -17.74 9.09
C ARG A 18 3.70 -18.00 7.70
N ASN A 19 3.02 -18.87 6.98
CA ASN A 19 3.19 -19.07 5.56
C ASN A 19 1.85 -18.79 4.85
N PHE A 20 1.86 -17.83 3.93
CA PHE A 20 0.70 -17.43 3.12
C PHE A 20 0.67 -18.11 1.74
N GLY A 21 1.63 -18.99 1.46
CA GLY A 21 1.75 -19.81 0.26
C GLY A 21 2.61 -19.19 -0.84
N PRO A 22 2.70 -19.86 -2.00
CA PRO A 22 3.54 -19.49 -3.14
C PRO A 22 2.92 -18.36 -3.99
N ILE A 23 2.56 -17.26 -3.33
CA ILE A 23 1.87 -16.10 -3.93
C ILE A 23 2.80 -14.88 -4.08
N GLY A 24 4.12 -15.12 -4.00
CA GLY A 24 5.14 -14.10 -4.09
C GLY A 24 5.18 -13.34 -5.42
N ILE A 25 5.77 -12.15 -5.39
CA ILE A 25 5.90 -11.25 -6.53
C ILE A 25 6.99 -11.76 -7.50
N GLY A 26 6.84 -11.45 -8.79
CA GLY A 26 7.81 -11.86 -9.82
C GLY A 26 7.52 -13.18 -10.52
N GLY A 27 6.35 -13.81 -10.26
CA GLY A 27 5.86 -14.95 -11.04
C GLY A 27 6.66 -16.25 -10.87
N ARG A 28 7.53 -16.33 -9.85
CA ARG A 28 8.38 -17.49 -9.56
C ARG A 28 7.72 -18.53 -8.65
N GLY A 29 6.55 -18.22 -8.10
CA GLY A 29 5.91 -19.04 -7.06
C GLY A 29 6.67 -19.00 -5.73
N ASP A 30 7.37 -17.89 -5.43
CA ASP A 30 8.09 -17.72 -4.17
C ASP A 30 7.10 -17.72 -2.99
N GLU A 31 7.44 -18.46 -1.94
CA GLU A 31 6.64 -18.52 -0.70
C GLU A 31 6.64 -17.16 0.00
N VAL A 32 5.45 -16.76 0.48
CA VAL A 32 5.27 -15.56 1.30
C VAL A 32 5.26 -15.95 2.78
N LEU A 33 6.30 -15.55 3.48
CA LEU A 33 6.59 -15.93 4.86
C LEU A 33 6.68 -14.70 5.77
N THR A 34 6.68 -14.91 7.07
CA THR A 34 6.95 -13.85 8.05
C THR A 34 8.40 -13.86 8.54
N ILE A 35 8.98 -12.68 8.71
CA ILE A 35 10.21 -12.49 9.49
C ILE A 35 9.87 -11.60 10.69
N GLY A 36 9.99 -12.19 11.89
CA GLY A 36 9.56 -11.57 13.15
C GLY A 36 10.68 -10.94 13.98
N TYR A 37 10.30 -9.98 14.81
CA TYR A 37 11.04 -9.45 15.95
C TYR A 37 10.06 -9.04 17.06
N ASP A 38 10.25 -9.59 18.26
CA ASP A 38 9.33 -9.47 19.41
C ASP A 38 7.89 -9.86 19.06
N ASP A 39 6.94 -8.93 19.02
CA ASP A 39 5.52 -9.15 18.68
C ASP A 39 5.12 -8.61 17.30
N LEU A 40 6.09 -8.18 16.50
CA LEU A 40 5.87 -7.71 15.15
C LEU A 40 6.52 -8.66 14.15
N SER A 41 5.89 -8.78 12.98
CA SER A 41 6.43 -9.51 11.85
C SER A 41 6.25 -8.73 10.56
N MET A 42 7.25 -8.78 9.68
CA MET A 42 7.10 -8.35 8.29
C MET A 42 6.74 -9.55 7.42
N VAL A 43 5.75 -9.39 6.56
CA VAL A 43 5.38 -10.36 5.54
C VAL A 43 6.26 -10.13 4.32
N VAL A 44 6.97 -11.17 3.88
CA VAL A 44 8.00 -11.07 2.86
C VAL A 44 8.04 -12.28 1.92
N SER A 45 8.61 -12.11 0.73
CA SER A 45 9.05 -13.21 -0.14
C SER A 45 10.51 -13.01 -0.56
N SER A 46 11.15 -14.07 -1.06
CA SER A 46 12.41 -13.90 -1.78
C SER A 46 12.19 -13.06 -3.05
N TYR A 47 13.16 -12.23 -3.40
CA TYR A 47 13.14 -11.46 -4.64
C TYR A 47 14.57 -11.18 -5.14
N PRO A 48 14.87 -11.36 -6.44
CA PRO A 48 16.22 -11.09 -6.96
C PRO A 48 16.61 -9.62 -6.77
N MET A 49 17.82 -9.34 -6.28
CA MET A 49 18.39 -7.96 -6.18
C MET A 49 18.82 -7.39 -7.54
N THR A 50 18.18 -7.81 -8.62
CA THR A 50 18.36 -7.25 -9.95
C THR A 50 17.43 -6.04 -10.13
N LYS A 51 17.37 -5.48 -11.35
CA LYS A 51 16.51 -4.32 -11.62
C LYS A 51 15.04 -4.69 -11.36
N PHE A 52 14.43 -4.05 -10.38
CA PHE A 52 13.02 -4.26 -10.02
C PHE A 52 12.10 -3.98 -11.22
N ILE A 53 11.24 -4.95 -11.55
CA ILE A 53 10.29 -4.84 -12.67
C ILE A 53 9.00 -4.20 -12.16
N VAL A 54 8.82 -2.91 -12.45
CA VAL A 54 7.56 -2.21 -12.21
C VAL A 54 6.57 -2.62 -13.31
N SER A 55 5.63 -3.50 -12.97
CA SER A 55 4.55 -3.92 -13.87
C SER A 55 3.20 -3.87 -13.16
N ARG A 56 2.12 -3.71 -13.95
CA ARG A 56 0.74 -3.77 -13.42
C ARG A 56 0.48 -5.10 -12.72
N GLU A 57 0.98 -6.19 -13.28
CA GLU A 57 0.87 -7.52 -12.69
C GLU A 57 1.53 -7.59 -11.32
N ASN A 58 2.77 -7.12 -11.19
CA ASN A 58 3.49 -7.10 -9.92
C ASN A 58 2.80 -6.22 -8.87
N MET A 59 2.25 -5.07 -9.27
CA MET A 59 1.45 -4.23 -8.36
C MET A 59 0.19 -4.95 -7.87
N LEU A 60 -0.54 -5.63 -8.76
CA LEU A 60 -1.70 -6.42 -8.38
C LEU A 60 -1.33 -7.59 -7.46
N THR A 61 -0.20 -8.25 -7.71
CA THR A 61 0.29 -9.33 -6.84
C THR A 61 0.62 -8.80 -5.44
N HIS A 62 1.31 -7.65 -5.35
CA HIS A 62 1.56 -6.98 -4.06
C HIS A 62 0.28 -6.72 -3.28
N MET A 63 -0.73 -6.17 -3.95
CA MET A 63 -2.05 -5.92 -3.34
C MET A 63 -2.72 -7.21 -2.89
N ARG A 64 -2.76 -8.25 -3.72
CA ARG A 64 -3.40 -9.53 -3.39
C ARG A 64 -2.75 -10.22 -2.20
N VAL A 65 -1.43 -10.12 -2.05
CA VAL A 65 -0.73 -10.66 -0.88
C VAL A 65 -1.19 -9.93 0.39
N ILE A 66 -1.26 -8.60 0.36
CA ILE A 66 -1.76 -7.81 1.49
C ILE A 66 -3.21 -8.17 1.81
N GLU A 67 -4.09 -8.26 0.81
CA GLU A 67 -5.49 -8.68 0.98
C GLU A 67 -5.58 -10.09 1.59
N LYS A 68 -4.72 -11.02 1.17
CA LYS A 68 -4.64 -12.36 1.76
C LYS A 68 -4.28 -12.30 3.24
N VAL A 69 -3.32 -11.46 3.62
CA VAL A 69 -2.93 -11.24 5.03
C VAL A 69 -4.08 -10.62 5.83
N MET A 70 -4.80 -9.66 5.26
CA MET A 70 -5.96 -9.02 5.91
C MET A 70 -7.11 -9.99 6.21
N ASN A 71 -7.21 -11.13 5.51
CA ASN A 71 -8.19 -12.17 5.86
C ASN A 71 -7.85 -12.93 7.15
N GLU A 72 -6.60 -12.86 7.61
CA GLU A 72 -6.13 -13.56 8.82
C GLU A 72 -5.78 -12.61 9.98
N PHE A 73 -5.62 -11.31 9.70
CA PHE A 73 -5.18 -10.30 10.67
C PHE A 73 -6.06 -9.05 10.58
N ASP A 74 -6.62 -8.63 11.72
CA ASP A 74 -7.48 -7.44 11.82
C ASP A 74 -6.76 -6.13 11.53
N SER A 75 -5.44 -6.08 11.81
CA SER A 75 -4.60 -4.90 11.65
C SER A 75 -3.39 -5.21 10.77
N VAL A 76 -3.24 -4.46 9.68
CA VAL A 76 -2.13 -4.60 8.74
C VAL A 76 -1.58 -3.22 8.41
N LEU A 77 -0.25 -3.06 8.33
CA LEU A 77 0.40 -1.85 7.81
C LEU A 77 1.02 -2.17 6.44
N PRO A 78 0.35 -1.83 5.33
CA PRO A 78 0.90 -1.96 3.99
C PRO A 78 2.17 -1.12 3.84
N VAL A 79 3.22 -1.67 3.21
CA VAL A 79 4.38 -0.87 2.80
C VAL A 79 4.25 -0.44 1.34
N ARG A 80 5.05 0.56 0.96
CA ARG A 80 5.13 1.01 -0.43
C ARG A 80 5.54 -0.14 -1.35
N PHE A 81 4.87 -0.25 -2.49
CA PHE A 81 5.28 -1.17 -3.55
C PHE A 81 6.75 -0.96 -3.94
N GLY A 82 7.50 -2.06 -4.07
CA GLY A 82 8.93 -2.03 -4.42
C GLY A 82 9.86 -1.91 -3.22
N THR A 83 9.36 -2.09 -1.99
CA THR A 83 10.20 -2.09 -0.78
C THR A 83 10.92 -3.43 -0.65
N VAL A 84 12.25 -3.42 -0.68
CA VAL A 84 13.10 -4.61 -0.60
C VAL A 84 14.19 -4.40 0.45
N ALA A 85 14.35 -5.36 1.36
CA ALA A 85 15.48 -5.44 2.28
C ALA A 85 16.55 -6.40 1.75
N SER A 86 17.79 -6.19 2.17
CA SER A 86 18.94 -6.99 1.77
C SER A 86 19.00 -8.37 2.38
N ASN A 87 18.46 -8.55 3.57
CA ASN A 87 18.40 -9.83 4.27
C ASN A 87 17.42 -9.74 5.46
N ALA A 88 17.31 -10.85 6.19
CA ALA A 88 16.47 -10.95 7.38
C ALA A 88 16.94 -10.06 8.55
N ASP A 89 18.25 -9.81 8.68
CA ASP A 89 18.79 -9.02 9.78
C ASP A 89 18.47 -7.53 9.61
N GLU A 90 18.47 -7.02 8.37
CA GLU A 90 17.98 -5.67 8.08
C GLU A 90 16.50 -5.51 8.48
N ILE A 91 15.67 -6.51 8.21
CA ILE A 91 14.26 -6.53 8.62
C ILE A 91 14.13 -6.50 10.13
N ARG A 92 14.85 -7.39 10.84
CA ARG A 92 14.82 -7.43 12.31
C ARG A 92 15.30 -6.11 12.93
N ASN A 93 16.38 -5.53 12.40
CA ASN A 93 16.90 -4.24 12.83
C ASN A 93 15.93 -3.08 12.57
N LEU A 94 15.13 -3.15 11.50
CA LEU A 94 14.09 -2.15 11.22
C LEU A 94 12.90 -2.28 12.18
N LEU A 95 12.46 -3.52 12.42
CA LEU A 95 11.39 -3.82 13.38
C LEU A 95 11.79 -3.39 14.81
N ASP A 96 13.00 -3.68 15.24
CA ASP A 96 13.52 -3.28 16.56
C ASP A 96 13.55 -1.76 16.72
N ARG A 97 14.24 -1.05 15.80
CA ARG A 97 14.41 0.41 15.88
C ARG A 97 13.09 1.18 15.86
N ARG A 98 12.05 0.65 15.22
CA ARG A 98 10.73 1.30 15.07
C ARG A 98 9.60 0.55 15.76
N LEU A 99 9.93 -0.33 16.71
CA LEU A 99 8.98 -1.22 17.39
C LEU A 99 7.79 -0.46 17.97
N ARG A 100 8.06 0.60 18.75
CA ARG A 100 7.02 1.42 19.39
C ARG A 100 6.12 2.11 18.38
N GLU A 101 6.69 2.59 17.28
CA GLU A 101 5.97 3.30 16.23
C GLU A 101 5.01 2.36 15.50
N PHE A 102 5.50 1.22 15.01
CA PHE A 102 4.69 0.24 14.29
C PHE A 102 3.59 -0.35 15.19
N ARG A 103 3.91 -0.65 16.45
CA ARG A 103 2.89 -1.06 17.44
C ARG A 103 1.78 -0.02 17.59
N SER A 104 2.14 1.26 17.66
CA SER A 104 1.15 2.32 17.80
C SER A 104 0.28 2.47 16.55
N LEU A 105 0.89 2.36 15.36
CA LEU A 105 0.16 2.42 14.10
C LEU A 105 -0.81 1.24 13.95
N LEU A 106 -0.37 0.01 14.25
CA LEU A 106 -1.25 -1.16 14.24
C LEU A 106 -2.44 -0.98 15.18
N ARG A 107 -2.20 -0.60 16.45
CA ARG A 107 -3.30 -0.31 17.40
C ARG A 107 -4.26 0.77 16.91
N ASN A 108 -3.75 1.78 16.20
CA ASN A 108 -4.60 2.85 15.66
C ASN A 108 -5.52 2.36 14.54
N MET A 109 -5.11 1.34 13.80
CA MET A 109 -5.88 0.73 12.71
C MET A 109 -6.80 -0.39 13.17
N ASP A 110 -6.68 -0.80 14.43
CA ASP A 110 -7.44 -1.91 14.97
C ASP A 110 -8.95 -1.69 14.88
N HIS A 111 -9.64 -2.69 14.34
CA HIS A 111 -11.08 -2.68 14.03
C HIS A 111 -11.54 -1.50 13.15
N LYS A 112 -10.67 -0.96 12.30
CA LYS A 112 -11.02 0.09 11.33
C LYS A 112 -10.88 -0.41 9.89
N VAL A 113 -11.59 0.27 8.99
CA VAL A 113 -11.52 0.03 7.55
C VAL A 113 -11.14 1.32 6.82
N GLU A 114 -10.34 1.19 5.76
CA GLU A 114 -10.02 2.29 4.85
C GLU A 114 -11.08 2.37 3.74
N LEU A 115 -11.63 3.56 3.50
CA LEU A 115 -12.60 3.81 2.44
C LEU A 115 -12.13 4.95 1.54
N GLY A 116 -12.00 4.68 0.23
CA GLY A 116 -11.70 5.69 -0.78
C GLY A 116 -12.98 6.16 -1.47
N VAL A 117 -13.31 7.46 -1.34
CA VAL A 117 -14.47 8.08 -2.02
C VAL A 117 -13.96 8.97 -3.15
N LYS A 118 -14.47 8.76 -4.37
CA LYS A 118 -14.15 9.59 -5.54
C LYS A 118 -15.43 10.17 -6.14
N GLY A 119 -15.54 11.50 -6.12
CA GLY A 119 -16.57 12.24 -6.84
C GLY A 119 -16.07 12.70 -8.21
N SER A 120 -16.93 12.63 -9.23
CA SER A 120 -16.64 13.18 -10.56
C SER A 120 -17.89 13.83 -11.14
N TRP A 121 -17.75 15.04 -11.67
CA TRP A 121 -18.83 15.71 -12.39
C TRP A 121 -19.02 15.06 -13.76
N LYS A 122 -20.26 14.72 -14.11
CA LYS A 122 -20.61 14.14 -15.42
C LYS A 122 -20.68 15.19 -16.51
N ASN A 123 -21.08 16.40 -16.16
CA ASN A 123 -21.21 17.52 -17.10
C ASN A 123 -20.73 18.80 -16.43
N MET A 124 -19.56 19.30 -16.86
CA MET A 124 -19.04 20.56 -16.34
C MET A 124 -19.80 21.79 -16.85
N ASN A 125 -20.54 21.69 -17.96
CA ASN A 125 -21.27 22.84 -18.49
C ASN A 125 -22.36 23.29 -17.52
N VAL A 126 -23.11 22.37 -16.91
CA VAL A 126 -24.12 22.68 -15.89
C VAL A 126 -23.48 23.37 -14.69
N ILE A 127 -22.34 22.86 -14.23
CA ILE A 127 -21.61 23.46 -13.10
C ILE A 127 -21.09 24.86 -13.47
N PHE A 128 -20.59 25.06 -14.70
CA PHE A 128 -20.16 26.36 -15.16
C PHE A 128 -21.33 27.35 -15.31
N GLU A 129 -22.49 26.88 -15.74
CA GLU A 129 -23.72 27.68 -15.81
C GLU A 129 -24.16 28.13 -14.41
N GLU A 130 -24.23 27.20 -13.44
CA GLU A 130 -24.52 27.52 -12.04
C GLU A 130 -23.54 28.56 -11.48
N ILE A 131 -22.22 28.36 -11.69
CA ILE A 131 -21.19 29.32 -11.24
C ILE A 131 -21.38 30.72 -11.85
N VAL A 132 -21.75 30.80 -13.14
CA VAL A 132 -22.00 32.07 -13.82
C VAL A 132 -23.28 32.74 -13.31
N GLU A 133 -24.32 31.97 -12.99
CA GLU A 133 -25.57 32.50 -12.46
C GLU A 133 -25.42 33.04 -11.04
N GLU A 134 -24.67 32.36 -10.19
CA GLU A 134 -24.46 32.73 -8.79
C GLU A 134 -23.43 33.87 -8.62
N ASN A 135 -22.48 34.00 -9.55
CA ASN A 135 -21.43 35.02 -9.47
C ASN A 135 -21.64 36.17 -10.47
N ARG A 136 -22.12 37.31 -9.94
CA ARG A 136 -22.38 38.53 -10.73
C ARG A 136 -21.15 39.10 -11.46
N GLU A 137 -19.94 38.95 -10.91
CA GLU A 137 -18.73 39.45 -11.56
C GLU A 137 -18.34 38.59 -12.76
N ILE A 138 -18.40 37.27 -12.60
CA ILE A 138 -18.15 36.31 -13.68
C ILE A 138 -19.19 36.48 -14.80
N LYS A 139 -20.46 36.68 -14.44
CA LYS A 139 -21.54 36.96 -15.40
C LYS A 139 -21.23 38.19 -16.26
N LYS A 140 -20.88 39.31 -15.62
CA LYS A 140 -20.49 40.55 -16.33
C LYS A 140 -19.24 40.36 -17.19
N ALA A 141 -18.27 39.57 -16.75
CA ALA A 141 -17.06 39.28 -17.52
C ALA A 141 -17.37 38.44 -18.77
N LYS A 142 -18.25 37.43 -18.65
CA LYS A 142 -18.69 36.59 -19.77
C LYS A 142 -19.44 37.41 -20.83
N GLU A 143 -20.37 38.27 -20.40
CA GLU A 143 -21.12 39.17 -21.28
C GLU A 143 -20.21 40.13 -22.08
N LYS A 144 -19.10 40.59 -21.48
CA LYS A 144 -18.12 41.47 -22.16
C LYS A 144 -17.26 40.77 -23.20
N ILE A 145 -17.03 39.46 -23.09
CA ILE A 145 -16.20 38.68 -24.02
C ILE A 145 -17.04 38.19 -25.22
N GLN A 146 -18.37 38.08 -25.05
CA GLN A 146 -19.30 37.64 -26.10
C GLN A 146 -19.84 38.79 -26.98
N ASN A 147 -19.52 40.05 -26.65
CA ASN A 147 -19.72 41.22 -27.50
C ASN A 147 -18.43 41.57 -28.26
#